data_AF-A0A4R4ZV41-F1
#
_entry.id   AF-A0A4R4ZV41-F1
#
_cell.length_a   1.000
_cell.length_b   1.000
_cell.length_c   1.000
_cell.angle_alpha   90.00
_cell.angle_beta   90.00
_cell.angle_gamma   90.00
#
_symmetry.space_group_name_H-M   'P 1'
#
loop_
_entity.id
_entity.type
_entity.pdbx_description
1 polymer ?
#
loop_
_entity_poly.entity_id
_entity_poly.type
_entity_poly.pdbx_seq_one_letter_code
_entity_poly.pdbx_strand_id
1 'polypeptide(L)'
;MGADTRKSKARTPRDHGKGQTLGFSVQSEDRPVLDELVDYFGGGNRSAYLRATYRVMKSIMLAEQLRELQAYGQQRTAELGIEPAEVPDRVREFLKGEGRA
;
A
#
# COMPACT_ATOMS: atom_id res chain seq x y z
N MET A 1 -1.92 14.33 -57.34
CA MET A 1 -1.50 15.09 -56.14
C MET A 1 -2.49 14.78 -55.04
N GLY A 2 -2.15 13.87 -54.14
CA GLY A 2 -2.94 13.57 -52.95
C GLY A 2 -2.02 13.70 -51.75
N ALA A 3 -2.40 14.51 -50.76
CA ALA A 3 -1.74 14.53 -49.47
C ALA A 3 -2.84 14.58 -48.40
N ASP A 4 -3.12 13.39 -47.88
CA ASP A 4 -3.98 13.12 -46.73
C ASP A 4 -3.59 13.99 -45.52
N THR A 5 -4.55 14.81 -45.07
CA THR A 5 -4.45 15.47 -43.78
C THR A 5 -4.92 14.49 -42.69
N ARG A 6 -3.97 13.85 -42.00
CA ARG A 6 -4.25 13.09 -40.78
C ARG A 6 -4.73 14.04 -39.69
N LYS A 7 -6.05 14.12 -39.46
CA LYS A 7 -6.61 14.70 -38.23
C LYS A 7 -6.20 13.84 -37.04
N SER A 8 -5.34 14.40 -36.20
CA SER A 8 -4.91 13.84 -34.91
C SER A 8 -6.12 13.54 -34.01
N LYS A 9 -6.26 12.27 -33.64
CA LYS A 9 -7.25 11.75 -32.68
C LYS A 9 -7.10 12.48 -31.35
N ALA A 10 -8.15 13.19 -30.93
CA ALA A 10 -8.18 13.90 -29.66
C ALA A 10 -7.93 12.92 -28.50
N ARG A 11 -6.90 13.18 -27.69
CA ARG A 11 -6.62 12.41 -26.47
C ARG A 11 -7.76 12.65 -25.49
N THR A 12 -8.48 11.59 -25.15
CA THR A 12 -9.49 11.60 -24.08
C THR A 12 -8.85 12.10 -22.78
N PRO A 13 -9.47 13.06 -22.06
CA PRO A 13 -8.98 13.46 -20.74
C PRO A 13 -8.99 12.22 -19.85
N ARG A 14 -7.85 11.88 -19.23
CA ARG A 14 -7.82 10.90 -18.17
C ARG A 14 -8.64 11.46 -17.01
N ASP A 15 -9.75 10.81 -16.68
CA ASP A 15 -10.54 11.11 -15.50
C ASP A 15 -9.66 10.84 -14.27
N HIS A 16 -9.02 11.90 -13.77
CA HIS A 16 -8.37 11.85 -12.47
C HIS A 16 -9.51 11.94 -11.47
N GLY A 17 -9.94 10.77 -10.98
CA GLY A 17 -11.11 10.63 -10.10
C GLY A 17 -11.22 11.82 -9.15
N LYS A 18 -12.32 12.57 -9.29
CA LYS A 18 -12.56 13.78 -8.50
C LYS A 18 -12.46 13.43 -7.01
N GLY A 19 -11.77 14.27 -6.24
CA GLY A 19 -11.70 14.10 -4.80
C GLY A 19 -13.10 14.11 -4.20
N GLN A 20 -13.47 13.02 -3.52
CA GLN A 20 -14.72 12.94 -2.76
C GLN A 20 -14.49 13.52 -1.36
N THR A 21 -15.32 14.46 -0.95
CA THR A 21 -15.29 14.98 0.42
C THR A 21 -15.83 13.94 1.38
N LEU A 22 -15.03 13.58 2.37
CA LEU A 22 -15.40 12.67 3.45
C LEU A 22 -15.46 13.47 4.77
N GLY A 23 -16.63 13.49 5.41
CA GLY A 23 -16.82 14.12 6.71
C GLY A 23 -16.60 13.12 7.85
N PHE A 24 -15.89 13.54 8.90
CA PHE A 24 -15.69 12.76 10.12
C PHE A 24 -16.26 13.49 11.32
N SER A 25 -16.84 12.74 12.25
CA SER A 25 -17.13 13.26 13.59
C SER A 25 -15.85 13.27 14.40
N VAL A 26 -15.58 14.37 15.09
CA VAL A 26 -14.43 14.56 15.97
C VAL A 26 -14.97 15.04 17.30
N GLN A 27 -14.48 14.47 18.40
CA GLN A 27 -14.86 14.93 19.73
C GLN A 27 -14.41 16.38 19.92
N SER A 28 -15.17 17.17 20.68
CA SER A 28 -14.88 18.59 20.86
C SER A 28 -13.49 18.81 21.48
N GLU A 29 -13.09 17.89 22.35
CA GLU A 29 -11.82 17.92 23.08
C GLU A 29 -10.61 17.63 22.18
N ASP A 30 -10.80 16.84 21.12
CA ASP A 30 -9.73 16.48 20.17
C ASP A 30 -9.53 17.55 19.10
N ARG A 31 -10.48 18.48 18.95
CA ARG A 31 -10.47 19.46 17.87
C ARG A 31 -9.24 20.38 17.88
N PRO A 32 -8.80 20.93 19.03
CA PRO A 32 -7.61 21.79 19.06
C PRO A 32 -6.34 21.04 18.60
N VAL A 33 -6.16 19.80 19.04
CA VAL A 33 -5.01 18.96 18.67
C VAL A 33 -5.06 18.64 17.18
N LEU A 34 -6.24 18.29 16.64
CA LEU A 34 -6.38 18.05 15.21
C LEU A 34 -6.03 19.29 14.38
N ASP A 35 -6.49 20.47 14.78
CA ASP A 35 -6.22 21.71 14.05
C ASP A 35 -4.71 22.05 14.10
N GLU A 36 -4.03 21.85 15.23
CA GLU A 36 -2.56 21.99 15.33
C GLU A 36 -1.81 21.02 14.39
N LEU A 37 -2.20 19.75 14.38
CA LEU A 37 -1.57 18.73 13.53
C LEU A 37 -1.82 19.00 12.04
N VAL A 38 -3.00 19.51 11.69
CA VAL A 38 -3.35 19.89 10.32
C VAL A 38 -2.53 21.10 9.87
N ASP A 39 -2.31 22.08 10.73
CA ASP A 39 -1.45 23.21 10.42
C ASP A 39 0.01 22.78 10.25
N TYR A 40 0.54 22.02 11.20
CA TYR A 40 1.94 21.63 11.21
C TYR A 40 2.30 20.63 10.10
N PHE A 41 1.56 19.51 9.99
CA PHE A 41 1.87 18.44 9.04
C PHE A 41 1.13 18.58 7.70
N GLY A 42 -0.04 19.24 7.71
CA GLY A 42 -0.89 19.39 6.53
C GLY A 42 -0.81 20.76 5.87
N GLY A 43 -0.08 21.73 6.44
CA GLY A 43 -0.05 23.11 5.96
C GLY A 43 -1.45 23.76 5.95
N GLY A 44 -2.28 23.44 6.94
CA GLY A 44 -3.67 23.89 7.07
C GLY A 44 -4.68 23.09 6.23
N ASN A 45 -4.23 22.11 5.44
CA ASN A 45 -5.11 21.28 4.61
C ASN A 45 -5.39 19.93 5.25
N ARG A 46 -6.62 19.73 5.75
CA ARG A 46 -7.07 18.47 6.38
C ARG A 46 -6.91 17.27 5.46
N SER A 47 -7.17 17.40 4.16
CA SER A 47 -6.98 16.29 3.21
C SER A 47 -5.50 15.98 2.96
N ALA A 48 -4.61 16.98 3.02
CA ALA A 48 -3.17 16.75 2.91
C ALA A 48 -2.64 16.03 4.14
N TYR A 49 -3.02 16.51 5.34
CA TYR A 49 -2.75 15.84 6.61
C TYR A 49 -3.21 14.38 6.58
N LEU A 50 -4.48 14.15 6.24
CA LEU A 50 -5.07 12.80 6.21
C LEU A 50 -4.35 11.86 5.24
N ARG A 51 -3.99 12.32 4.04
CA ARG A 51 -3.23 11.53 3.06
C ARG A 51 -1.84 11.16 3.57
N ALA A 52 -1.17 12.05 4.29
CA ALA A 52 0.12 11.76 4.90
C ALA A 52 -0.04 10.73 6.02
N THR A 53 -1.00 10.94 6.92
CA THR A 53 -1.26 10.05 8.06
C THR A 53 -1.61 8.64 7.62
N TYR A 54 -2.50 8.44 6.64
CA TYR A 54 -2.87 7.09 6.20
C TYR A 54 -1.71 6.31 5.57
N ARG A 55 -0.74 6.98 4.93
CA ARG A 55 0.46 6.29 4.43
C ARG A 55 1.28 5.73 5.59
N VAL A 56 1.50 6.55 6.63
CA VAL A 56 2.24 6.13 7.83
C VAL A 56 1.52 4.99 8.54
N MET A 57 0.22 5.15 8.81
CA MET A 57 -0.57 4.12 9.49
C MET A 57 -0.62 2.81 8.70
N LYS A 58 -0.75 2.88 7.36
CA LYS A 58 -0.69 1.69 6.50
C LYS A 58 0.67 1.01 6.57
N SER A 59 1.76 1.77 6.57
CA SER A 59 3.11 1.21 6.71
C SER A 59 3.31 0.51 8.05
N ILE A 60 2.80 1.08 9.15
CA ILE A 60 2.84 0.45 10.48
C ILE A 60 2.09 -0.88 10.47
N MET A 61 0.85 -0.87 10.00
CA MET A 61 0.01 -2.07 9.91
C MET A 61 0.66 -3.16 9.06
N LEU A 62 1.26 -2.81 7.91
CA LEU A 62 1.96 -3.78 7.07
C LEU A 62 3.20 -4.34 7.76
N ALA A 63 3.95 -3.51 8.49
CA ALA A 63 5.12 -3.97 9.22
C ALA A 63 4.73 -4.96 10.35
N GLU A 64 3.59 -4.73 11.02
CA GLU A 64 3.03 -5.68 12.00
C GLU A 64 2.66 -7.00 11.35
N GLN A 65 1.88 -6.97 10.25
CA GLN A 65 1.49 -8.17 9.51
C GLN A 65 2.71 -8.98 9.01
N LEU A 66 3.76 -8.30 8.54
CA LEU A 66 4.99 -8.97 8.09
C LEU A 66 5.74 -9.62 9.25
N ARG A 67 5.79 -8.98 10.43
CA ARG A 67 6.40 -9.58 11.62
C ARG A 67 5.66 -10.83 12.07
N GLU A 68 4.33 -10.79 12.08
CA GLU A 68 3.50 -11.96 12.40
C GLU A 68 3.73 -13.10 11.41
N LEU A 69 3.73 -12.79 10.11
CA LEU A 69 3.98 -13.78 9.07
C LEU A 69 5.38 -14.40 9.17
N GLN A 70 6.39 -13.58 9.48
CA GLN A 70 7.74 -14.05 9.68
C GLN A 70 7.84 -14.97 10.91
N ALA A 71 7.21 -14.60 12.02
CA ALA A 71 7.18 -15.42 13.23
C ALA A 71 6.50 -16.77 12.98
N TYR A 72 5.36 -16.77 12.29
CA TYR A 72 4.67 -18.00 11.87
C TYR A 72 5.57 -18.88 11.00
N GLY A 73 6.22 -18.29 9.99
CA GLY A 73 7.13 -19.00 9.10
C GLY A 73 8.30 -19.65 9.86
N GLN A 74 8.94 -18.90 10.75
CA GLN A 74 10.04 -19.39 11.59
C GLN A 74 9.62 -20.55 12.50
N GLN A 75 8.44 -20.43 13.13
CA GLN A 75 7.89 -21.51 13.94
C GLN A 75 7.67 -22.77 13.10
N ARG A 76 7.05 -22.65 11.92
CA ARG A 76 6.77 -23.80 11.04
C ARG A 76 8.03 -24.45 10.49
N THR A 77 9.02 -23.67 10.09
CA THR A 77 10.29 -24.24 9.60
C THR A 77 11.04 -24.95 10.73
N ALA A 78 11.02 -24.41 11.95
CA ALA A 78 11.58 -25.08 13.12
C ALA A 78 10.85 -26.40 13.44
N GLU A 79 9.52 -26.42 13.39
CA GLU A 79 8.71 -27.64 13.56
C GLU A 79 9.04 -28.72 12.50
N LEU A 80 9.43 -28.30 11.30
CA LEU A 80 9.83 -29.18 10.20
C LEU A 80 11.34 -29.52 10.20
N GLY A 81 12.12 -28.97 11.13
CA GLY A 81 13.59 -29.12 11.17
C GLY A 81 14.30 -28.51 9.95
N ILE A 82 13.69 -27.50 9.33
CA ILE A 82 14.22 -26.78 8.17
C ILE A 82 14.92 -25.52 8.68
N GLU A 83 16.20 -25.35 8.35
CA GLU A 83 16.89 -24.11 8.63
C GLU A 83 16.38 -22.99 7.71
N PRO A 84 16.25 -21.73 8.19
CA PRO A 84 15.72 -20.64 7.38
C PRO A 84 16.45 -20.43 6.04
N ALA A 85 17.75 -20.70 6.00
CA ALA A 85 18.57 -20.61 4.80
C ALA A 85 18.24 -21.67 3.74
N GLU A 86 17.64 -22.80 4.13
CA GLU A 86 17.27 -23.91 3.25
C GLU A 86 15.90 -23.71 2.59
N VAL A 87 15.07 -22.82 3.12
CA VAL A 87 13.70 -22.58 2.62
C VAL A 87 13.67 -22.29 1.10
N PRO A 88 14.53 -21.42 0.53
CA PRO A 88 14.51 -21.17 -0.91
C PRO A 88 14.83 -22.41 -1.75
N ASP A 89 15.70 -23.31 -1.26
CA ASP A 89 16.04 -24.55 -1.95
C ASP A 89 14.89 -25.54 -1.92
N ARG A 90 14.25 -25.71 -0.76
CA ARG A 90 13.05 -26.56 -0.60
C ARG A 90 11.90 -26.09 -1.50
N VAL A 91 11.67 -24.78 -1.57
CA VAL A 91 10.65 -24.22 -2.47
C VAL A 91 11.00 -24.49 -3.94
N ARG A 92 12.27 -24.33 -4.33
CA ARG A 92 12.72 -24.64 -5.71
C ARG A 92 12.57 -26.11 -6.05
N GLU A 93 12.88 -27.02 -5.13
CA GLU A 93 12.66 -28.46 -5.32
C GLU A 93 11.19 -28.79 -5.50
N PHE A 94 10.32 -28.23 -4.67
CA PHE A 94 8.87 -28.41 -4.76
C PHE A 94 8.33 -27.95 -6.12
N LEU A 95 8.66 -26.73 -6.55
CA LEU A 95 8.19 -26.18 -7.83
C LEU A 95 8.74 -26.92 -9.05
N LYS A 96 9.96 -27.50 -8.97
CA LYS A 96 10.50 -28.37 -10.03
C LYS A 96 9.78 -29.72 -10.11
N GLY A 97 9.26 -30.21 -8.98
CA GLY A 97 8.49 -31.44 -8.89
C GLY A 97 7.11 -31.34 -9.54
N GLU A 98 6.44 -30.18 -9.40
CA GLU A 98 5.11 -29.94 -10.01
C GLU A 98 5.14 -29.83 -11.54
N GLY A 99 6.27 -29.50 -12.15
CA GLY A 99 6.43 -29.49 -13.62
C GLY A 99 6.58 -30.88 -14.25
N ARG A 100 6.53 -31.96 -13.45
CA ARG A 100 6.67 -33.36 -13.90
C ARG A 100 5.42 -34.22 -13.62
N ALA A 101 4.32 -33.63 -13.15
CA ALA A 101 3.04 -34.31 -12.94
C ALA A 101 2.06 -34.07 -14.10
#